data_AF-A0A2E1MKN0-F1
#
_entry.id   AF-A0A2E1MKN0-F1
#
_cell.length_a   1.000
_cell.length_b   1.000
_cell.length_c   1.000
_cell.angle_alpha   90.00
_cell.angle_beta   90.00
_cell.angle_gamma   90.00
#
_symmetry.space_group_name_H-M   'P 1'
#
loop_
_entity.id
_entity.type
_entity.pdbx_description
1 polymer ?
#
loop_
_entity_poly.entity_id
_entity_poly.type
_entity_poly.pdbx_seq_one_letter_code
_entity_poly.pdbx_strand_id
1 'polypeptide(L)' 'MSVSDMVQGMIDELTAVMADAGKHDGGNSAAGTRVRKAMQAVKGSAQAVRLQVQGDKNSR' A
#
# COMPACT_ATOMS: atom_id res chain seq x y z
N MET A 1 15.88 -1.55 6.54
CA MET A 1 14.58 -2.25 6.48
C MET A 1 14.75 -3.45 5.60
N SER A 2 14.29 -4.62 6.03
CA SER A 2 14.25 -5.80 5.17
C SER A 2 13.11 -5.68 4.16
N VAL A 3 13.16 -6.45 3.06
CA VAL A 3 12.05 -6.55 2.11
C VAL A 3 10.76 -7.02 2.81
N SER A 4 10.87 -7.93 3.79
CA SER A 4 9.73 -8.37 4.60
C SER A 4 9.08 -7.22 5.39
N ASP A 5 9.88 -6.32 5.97
CA ASP A 5 9.32 -5.16 6.71
C ASP A 5 8.56 -4.22 5.77
N MET A 6 9.10 -4.00 4.57
CA MET A 6 8.46 -3.15 3.56
C MET A 6 7.13 -3.73 3.09
N VAL A 7 7.07 -5.05 2.88
CA VAL A 7 5.83 -5.75 2.53
C VAL A 7 4.84 -5.71 3.69
N GLN A 8 5.30 -5.89 4.94
CA GLN A 8 4.43 -5.78 6.12
C GLN A 8 3.79 -4.38 6.22
N GLY A 9 4.57 -3.31 6.00
CA GLY A 9 4.02 -1.95 6.01
C GLY A 9 2.91 -1.72 4.96
N MET A 10 3.03 -2.32 3.77
CA MET A 10 1.96 -2.29 2.77
C MET A 10 0.70 -3.03 3.24
N ILE A 11 0.86 -4.17 3.91
CA ILE A 11 -0.26 -4.93 4.47
C ILE A 11 -0.98 -4.09 5.53
N ASP A 12 -0.24 -3.42 6.40
CA ASP A 12 -0.81 -2.57 7.45
C ASP A 12 -1.64 -1.40 6.85
N GLU A 13 -1.13 -0.74 5.79
CA GLU A 13 -1.87 0.29 5.06
C GLU A 13 -3.15 -0.26 4.42
N LEU A 14 -3.07 -1.46 3.81
CA LEU A 14 -4.21 -2.14 3.20
C LEU A 14 -5.26 -2.54 4.24
N THR A 15 -4.84 -3.04 5.41
CA THR A 15 -5.76 -3.38 6.49
C THR A 15 -6.43 -2.13 7.06
N ALA A 16 -5.68 -1.04 7.26
CA ALA A 16 -6.23 0.21 7.78
C ALA A 16 -7.31 0.83 6.88
N VAL A 17 -7.20 0.68 5.56
CA VAL A 17 -8.15 1.27 4.61
C VAL A 17 -9.45 0.48 4.46
N MET A 18 -9.51 -0.77 4.95
CA MET A 18 -10.69 -1.64 4.80
C MET A 18 -11.97 -1.01 5.34
N ALA A 19 -11.88 -0.29 6.45
CA ALA A 19 -13.04 0.40 7.04
C ALA A 19 -13.60 1.50 6.11
N ASP A 20 -12.73 2.22 5.39
CA ASP A 20 -13.18 3.21 4.40
C ASP A 20 -13.66 2.57 3.10
N ALA A 21 -13.10 1.42 2.71
CA ALA A 21 -13.62 0.65 1.59
C ALA A 21 -15.08 0.22 1.84
N GLY A 22 -15.37 -0.38 3.00
CA GLY A 22 -16.75 -0.75 3.34
C GLY A 22 -17.71 0.43 3.41
N LYS A 23 -17.26 1.60 3.90
CA LYS A 23 -18.07 2.84 3.85
C LYS A 23 -18.31 3.30 2.40
N HIS A 24 -17.32 3.17 1.52
CA HIS A 24 -17.44 3.53 0.13
C HIS A 24 -18.44 2.64 -0.61
N ASP A 25 -18.42 1.33 -0.37
CA ASP A 25 -19.39 0.38 -0.91
C ASP A 25 -20.83 0.74 -0.51
N GLY A 26 -21.00 1.33 0.68
CA GLY A 26 -22.27 1.93 1.15
C GLY A 26 -22.62 3.30 0.55
N GLY A 27 -21.90 3.78 -0.47
CA GLY A 27 -22.18 5.04 -1.17
C GLY A 27 -21.47 6.28 -0.62
N ASN A 28 -20.59 6.15 0.38
CA ASN A 28 -19.87 7.30 0.94
C ASN A 28 -18.73 7.77 0.00
N SER A 29 -18.95 8.89 -0.70
CA SER A 29 -17.97 9.45 -1.65
C SER A 29 -16.68 9.96 -0.99
N ALA A 30 -16.75 10.47 0.25
CA ALA A 30 -15.56 10.93 0.98
C ALA A 30 -14.66 9.75 1.38
N ALA A 31 -15.26 8.62 1.75
CA ALA A 31 -14.52 7.38 2.01
C ALA A 31 -13.82 6.87 0.74
N GLY A 32 -14.49 6.89 -0.42
CA GLY A 32 -13.87 6.57 -1.70
C GLY A 32 -12.66 7.46 -2.03
N THR A 33 -12.71 8.75 -1.68
CA THR A 33 -11.56 9.65 -1.84
C THR A 33 -10.38 9.24 -0.95
N ARG A 34 -10.62 8.79 0.29
CA ARG A 34 -9.57 8.30 1.19
C ARG A 34 -8.99 6.98 0.70
N VAL A 35 -9.83 6.03 0.27
CA VAL A 35 -9.38 4.76 -0.35
C VAL A 35 -8.47 5.06 -1.55
N ARG A 36 -8.90 5.93 -2.46
CA ARG A 36 -8.10 6.31 -3.64
C ARG A 36 -6.74 6.87 -3.24
N LYS A 37 -6.68 7.77 -2.26
CA LYS A 37 -5.40 8.34 -1.78
C LYS A 37 -4.50 7.28 -1.16
N ALA A 38 -5.03 6.42 -0.30
CA ALA A 38 -4.30 5.31 0.29
C ALA A 38 -3.75 4.37 -0.79
N MET A 39 -4.55 4.03 -1.81
CA MET A 39 -4.09 3.16 -2.91
C MET A 39 -2.96 3.80 -3.74
N GLN A 40 -2.93 5.13 -3.86
CA GLN A 40 -1.78 5.80 -4.48
C GLN A 40 -0.51 5.67 -3.64
N ALA A 41 -0.61 5.72 -2.30
CA ALA A 41 0.52 5.49 -1.40
C ALA A 41 1.01 4.03 -1.51
N VAL A 42 0.11 3.05 -1.43
CA VAL A 42 0.43 1.62 -1.58
C VAL A 42 1.14 1.34 -2.91
N LYS A 43 0.71 1.96 -4.02
CA LYS A 43 1.39 1.86 -5.31
C LYS A 43 2.86 2.32 -5.22
N GLY A 44 3.12 3.40 -4.50
CA GLY A 44 4.47 3.89 -4.24
C GLY A 44 5.29 2.91 -3.41
N SER A 45 4.72 2.40 -2.32
CA SER A 45 5.35 1.40 -1.45
C SER A 45 5.69 0.10 -2.20
N ALA A 46 4.79 -0.38 -3.06
CA ALA A 46 5.03 -1.55 -3.91
C ALA A 46 6.18 -1.32 -4.90
N GLN A 47 6.27 -0.13 -5.48
CA GLN A 47 7.40 0.23 -6.35
C GLN A 47 8.72 0.25 -5.57
N ALA A 48 8.72 0.76 -4.34
CA ALA A 48 9.91 0.76 -3.50
C ALA A 48 10.39 -0.66 -3.19
N VAL A 49 9.47 -1.58 -2.85
CA VAL A 49 9.78 -3.01 -2.64
C VAL A 49 10.43 -3.62 -3.89
N ARG A 50 9.83 -3.39 -5.07
CA ARG A 50 10.39 -3.88 -6.34
C ARG A 50 11.83 -3.38 -6.55
N LEU A 51 12.06 -2.09 -6.35
CA LEU A 51 13.39 -1.49 -6.55
C LEU A 51 14.42 -2.03 -5.56
N GLN A 52 14.04 -2.26 -4.30
CA GLN A 52 14.91 -2.87 -3.30
C GLN A 52 15.37 -4.26 -3.73
N VAL A 53 14.43 -5.13 -4.12
CA VAL A 53 14.74 -6.49 -4.59
C VAL A 53 15.65 -6.47 -5.83
N GLN A 54 15.40 -5.56 -6.77
CA GLN A 54 16.25 -5.40 -7.94
C GLN A 54 17.66 -4.91 -7.58
N GLY A 55 17.77 -3.99 -6.62
CA GLY A 55 19.04 -3.52 -6.07
C GLY A 55 19.83 -4.66 -5.44
N ASP A 56 19.19 -5.42 -4.54
CA ASP A 56 19.80 -6.57 -3.86
C ASP A 56 20.29 -7.65 -4.84
N LYS A 57 19.57 -7.85 -5.96
CA LYS A 57 19.98 -8.76 -7.03
C LYS A 57 21.23 -8.25 -7.76
N ASN A 58 21.28 -6.95 -8.06
CA ASN A 58 22.38 -6.36 -8.84
C ASN A 58 23.66 -6.16 -8.01
N SER A 59 23.57 -6.18 -6.67
CA SER A 59 24.71 -6.06 -5.75
C SER A 59 25.32 -7.41 -5.34
N ARG A 60 24.85 -8.51 -5.89
CA ARG A 60 25.40 -9.86 -5.72
C ARG A 60 26.15 -10.27 -6.98
#